data_AF-A0A8X6N489-F1
#
_entry.id   AF-A0A8X6N489-F1
#
_cell.length_a   1.000
_cell.length_b   1.000
_cell.length_c   1.000
_cell.angle_alpha   90.00
_cell.angle_beta   90.00
_cell.angle_gamma   90.00
#
_symmetry.space_group_name_H-M   'P 1'
#
loop_
_entity.id
_entity.type
_entity.pdbx_description
1 polymer ?
#
loop_
_entity_poly.entity_id
_entity_poly.type
_entity_poly.pdbx_seq_one_letter_code
_entity_poly.pdbx_strand_id
1 'polypeptide(L)'
;MQNATIKKIIFTQASIELLNIPQNVYSPFKSIEDTLESLEIYDSSSVFAWNISILDSLKKLSTFIIENSEFLEVKAIFEKFTTLKFVQFVNSGVKWIHLRAFKNNKNLTICSLANNYISHVERSIFPKPAVHLWSLDLSFNNIKSLPKDMFDGMPSLHELKLDNNHLKIIPFKVVRPVWNRLTQLWIDDNEVLCWPFCSAIEEKHRPLFLDSSKCSFGGSSEHLLDSLYKYCGKSRKHLHRL
;
A
#
# COMPACT_ATOMS: atom_id res chain seq x y z
N MET A 1 -36.90 -22.58 -8.08
CA MET A 1 -36.60 -21.14 -8.07
C MET A 1 -35.24 -20.97 -7.41
N GLN A 2 -34.23 -20.46 -8.13
CA GLN A 2 -32.94 -20.09 -7.52
C GLN A 2 -33.16 -18.77 -6.77
N ASN A 3 -33.01 -18.78 -5.45
CA ASN A 3 -33.05 -17.53 -4.68
C ASN A 3 -31.89 -16.64 -5.13
N ALA A 4 -32.18 -15.42 -5.54
CA ALA A 4 -31.16 -14.43 -5.85
C ALA A 4 -30.29 -14.20 -4.60
N THR A 5 -28.97 -14.22 -4.75
CA THR A 5 -28.01 -13.99 -3.66
C THR A 5 -27.28 -12.68 -3.91
N ILE A 6 -27.25 -11.81 -2.90
CA ILE A 6 -26.54 -10.54 -3.00
C ILE A 6 -25.05 -10.82 -2.81
N LYS A 7 -24.26 -10.52 -3.85
CA LYS A 7 -22.80 -10.69 -3.86
C LYS A 7 -22.03 -9.38 -3.82
N LYS A 8 -22.66 -8.28 -4.21
CA LYS A 8 -22.01 -6.98 -4.34
C LYS A 8 -22.94 -5.89 -3.87
N ILE A 9 -22.42 -5.00 -3.03
CA ILE A 9 -23.09 -3.76 -2.62
C ILE A 9 -22.15 -2.61 -2.99
N ILE A 10 -22.71 -1.61 -3.66
CA ILE A 10 -22.01 -0.38 -4.02
C ILE A 10 -22.81 0.79 -3.46
N PHE A 11 -22.14 1.68 -2.73
CA PHE A 11 -22.67 2.99 -2.39
C PHE A 11 -21.90 4.05 -3.19
N THR A 12 -22.64 4.94 -3.83
CA THR A 12 -22.11 6.05 -4.64
C THR A 12 -22.89 7.30 -4.30
N GLN A 13 -22.21 8.41 -3.99
CA GLN A 13 -22.84 9.71 -3.73
C GLN A 13 -23.92 9.64 -2.62
N ALA A 14 -23.63 8.89 -1.54
CA ALA A 14 -24.59 8.62 -0.47
C ALA A 14 -24.10 9.12 0.90
N SER A 15 -25.04 9.51 1.77
CA SER A 15 -24.77 9.58 3.23
C SER A 15 -25.12 8.24 3.85
N ILE A 16 -24.13 7.51 4.36
CA ILE A 16 -24.31 6.13 4.82
C ILE A 16 -24.33 6.08 6.35
N GLU A 17 -25.37 6.66 6.94
CA GLU A 17 -25.56 6.69 8.40
C GLU A 17 -26.09 5.36 8.96
N LEU A 18 -26.60 4.48 8.08
CA LEU A 18 -27.17 3.19 8.47
C LEU A 18 -26.17 2.23 9.15
N LEU A 19 -24.87 2.52 9.09
CA LEU A 19 -23.81 1.75 9.74
C LEU A 19 -23.24 2.45 10.99
N ASN A 20 -23.76 3.62 11.34
CA ASN A 20 -23.47 4.36 12.58
C ASN A 20 -24.40 3.87 13.71
N ILE A 21 -24.38 2.56 13.98
CA ILE A 21 -25.32 1.92 14.93
C ILE A 21 -24.58 1.45 16.19
N PRO A 22 -25.16 1.61 17.41
CA PRO A 22 -24.65 0.99 18.64
C PRO A 22 -24.53 -0.54 18.53
N GLN A 23 -23.65 -1.16 19.33
CA GLN A 23 -23.27 -2.59 19.27
C GLN A 23 -24.40 -3.64 19.41
N ASN A 24 -25.67 -3.26 19.53
CA ASN A 24 -26.80 -4.15 19.87
C ASN A 24 -27.98 -4.10 18.88
N VAL A 25 -27.76 -3.66 17.64
CA VAL A 25 -28.80 -3.68 16.59
C VAL A 25 -28.49 -4.76 15.57
N TYR A 26 -29.54 -5.35 14.99
CA TYR A 26 -29.45 -6.31 13.88
C TYR A 26 -28.46 -5.82 12.82
N SER A 27 -27.50 -6.67 12.45
CA SER A 27 -26.60 -6.36 11.35
C SER A 27 -27.41 -6.12 10.07
N PRO A 28 -27.18 -5.01 9.35
CA PRO A 28 -27.85 -4.77 8.06
C PRO A 28 -27.41 -5.78 6.99
N PHE A 29 -26.36 -6.56 7.27
CA PHE A 29 -25.89 -7.65 6.44
C PHE A 29 -26.57 -8.99 6.77
N LYS A 30 -27.62 -8.99 7.59
CA LYS A 30 -28.38 -10.20 7.91
C LYS A 30 -28.91 -10.87 6.65
N SER A 31 -28.69 -12.17 6.52
CA SER A 31 -29.03 -13.02 5.37
C SER A 31 -28.09 -12.90 4.17
N ILE A 32 -27.03 -12.07 4.24
CA ILE A 32 -26.03 -11.92 3.17
C ILE A 32 -24.59 -12.11 3.67
N GLU A 33 -24.41 -12.53 4.93
CA GLU A 33 -23.10 -12.75 5.56
C GLU A 33 -22.26 -13.79 4.84
N ASP A 34 -22.92 -14.81 4.29
CA ASP A 34 -22.31 -15.92 3.57
C ASP A 34 -22.33 -15.76 2.05
N THR A 35 -22.78 -14.61 1.53
CA THR A 35 -22.90 -14.36 0.09
C THR A 35 -22.21 -13.08 -0.38
N LEU A 36 -22.10 -12.05 0.47
CA LEU A 36 -21.50 -10.78 0.08
C LEU A 36 -19.98 -10.95 -0.16
N GLU A 37 -19.57 -10.70 -1.40
CA GLU A 37 -18.20 -10.84 -1.89
C GLU A 37 -17.52 -9.47 -2.09
N SER A 38 -18.30 -8.40 -2.32
CA SER A 38 -17.77 -7.06 -2.52
C SER A 38 -18.63 -5.98 -1.82
N LEU A 39 -17.95 -5.08 -1.10
CA LEU A 39 -18.52 -3.88 -0.50
C LEU A 39 -17.68 -2.67 -0.94
N GLU A 40 -18.28 -1.80 -1.72
CA GLU A 40 -17.60 -0.69 -2.38
C GLU A 40 -18.31 0.63 -2.07
N ILE A 41 -17.53 1.64 -1.71
CA ILE A 41 -18.02 2.96 -1.31
C ILE A 41 -17.26 4.01 -2.10
N TYR A 42 -17.99 4.85 -2.81
CA TYR A 42 -17.46 5.91 -3.66
C TYR A 42 -18.17 7.22 -3.34
N ASP A 43 -17.40 8.30 -3.24
CA ASP A 43 -17.91 9.68 -3.13
C ASP A 43 -19.02 9.83 -2.06
N SER A 44 -18.85 9.18 -0.91
CA SER A 44 -19.90 9.03 0.11
C SER A 44 -19.44 9.55 1.47
N SER A 45 -20.39 10.01 2.27
CA SER A 45 -20.13 10.63 3.58
C SER A 45 -20.58 9.74 4.74
N SER A 46 -20.19 10.13 5.96
CA SER A 46 -20.54 9.47 7.23
C SER A 46 -19.87 8.11 7.47
N VAL A 47 -18.95 7.70 6.60
CA VAL A 47 -18.21 6.43 6.70
C VAL A 47 -17.29 6.41 7.92
N PHE A 48 -16.74 7.55 8.33
CA PHE A 48 -15.83 7.66 9.48
C PHE A 48 -16.51 7.26 10.79
N ALA A 49 -17.84 7.40 10.86
CA ALA A 49 -18.65 7.09 12.03
C ALA A 49 -19.09 5.62 12.07
N TRP A 50 -18.74 4.81 11.06
CA TRP A 50 -19.19 3.43 11.00
C TRP A 50 -18.67 2.60 12.19
N ASN A 51 -19.59 1.85 12.78
CA ASN A 51 -19.22 0.75 13.66
C ASN A 51 -18.74 -0.42 12.80
N ILE A 52 -17.46 -0.41 12.43
CA ILE A 52 -16.88 -1.39 11.50
C ILE A 52 -17.01 -2.85 11.98
N SER A 53 -17.24 -3.07 13.28
CA SER A 53 -17.40 -4.40 13.87
C SER A 53 -18.60 -5.16 13.31
N ILE A 54 -19.62 -4.46 12.78
CA ILE A 54 -20.78 -5.08 12.12
C ILE A 54 -20.41 -5.88 10.87
N LEU A 55 -19.23 -5.61 10.30
CA LEU A 55 -18.72 -6.34 9.14
C LEU A 55 -18.13 -7.70 9.52
N ASP A 56 -17.89 -7.98 10.81
CA ASP A 56 -17.21 -9.21 11.29
C ASP A 56 -17.82 -10.52 10.78
N SER A 57 -19.12 -10.52 10.47
CA SER A 57 -19.83 -11.71 10.00
C SER A 57 -19.63 -12.00 8.51
N LEU A 58 -19.09 -11.07 7.72
CA LEU A 58 -18.97 -11.17 6.26
C LEU A 58 -17.87 -12.18 5.86
N LYS A 59 -18.25 -13.45 5.72
CA LYS A 59 -17.29 -14.56 5.56
C LYS A 59 -16.67 -14.68 4.17
N LYS A 60 -17.31 -14.09 3.16
CA LYS A 60 -16.89 -14.16 1.75
C LYS A 60 -16.34 -12.85 1.20
N LEU A 61 -16.21 -11.83 2.04
CA LEU A 61 -15.75 -10.52 1.59
C LEU A 61 -14.36 -10.63 0.96
N SER A 62 -14.30 -10.36 -0.33
CA SER A 62 -13.11 -10.51 -1.17
C SER A 62 -12.61 -9.17 -1.70
N THR A 63 -13.52 -8.20 -1.82
CA THR A 63 -13.25 -6.84 -2.27
C THR A 63 -13.81 -5.86 -1.24
N PHE A 64 -12.97 -4.93 -0.79
CA PHE A 64 -13.39 -3.81 0.05
C PHE A 64 -12.78 -2.52 -0.49
N ILE A 65 -13.63 -1.59 -0.90
CA ILE A 65 -13.21 -0.33 -1.54
C ILE A 65 -13.85 0.83 -0.80
N ILE A 66 -13.02 1.80 -0.44
CA ILE A 66 -13.44 3.14 -0.03
C ILE A 66 -12.64 4.13 -0.87
N GLU A 67 -13.35 4.94 -1.63
CA GLU A 67 -12.77 5.98 -2.47
C GLU A 67 -13.52 7.30 -2.24
N ASN A 68 -12.77 8.40 -2.14
CA ASN A 68 -13.31 9.75 -1.96
C ASN A 68 -14.33 9.82 -0.80
N SER A 69 -14.07 9.09 0.29
CA SER A 69 -14.99 8.94 1.42
C SER A 69 -14.23 8.89 2.74
N GLU A 70 -14.73 9.52 3.80
CA GLU A 70 -13.96 9.71 5.04
C GLU A 70 -13.83 8.41 5.84
N PHE A 71 -12.63 7.80 5.94
CA PHE A 71 -12.42 6.59 6.76
C PHE A 71 -11.45 6.78 7.94
N LEU A 72 -10.47 7.68 7.79
CA LEU A 72 -9.47 8.11 8.78
C LEU A 72 -8.48 7.03 9.28
N GLU A 73 -8.93 5.79 9.54
CA GLU A 73 -8.10 4.71 10.10
C GLU A 73 -8.47 3.34 9.53
N VAL A 74 -7.45 2.59 9.07
CA VAL A 74 -7.60 1.18 8.73
C VAL A 74 -7.40 0.32 10.00
N LYS A 75 -8.51 -0.16 10.56
CA LYS A 75 -8.56 -0.86 11.86
C LYS A 75 -8.11 -2.33 11.79
N ALA A 76 -7.87 -2.94 12.95
CA ALA A 76 -7.47 -4.36 13.07
C ALA A 76 -8.51 -5.35 12.51
N ILE A 77 -9.77 -4.93 12.38
CA ILE A 77 -10.90 -5.78 11.97
C ILE A 77 -10.66 -6.47 10.62
N PHE A 78 -9.92 -5.83 9.71
CA PHE A 78 -9.65 -6.34 8.38
C PHE A 78 -8.85 -7.65 8.39
N GLU A 79 -8.15 -7.96 9.49
CA GLU A 79 -7.42 -9.21 9.65
C GLU A 79 -8.35 -10.42 9.72
N LYS A 80 -9.64 -10.22 10.02
CA LYS A 80 -10.63 -11.30 10.08
C LYS A 80 -11.12 -11.72 8.69
N PHE A 81 -11.05 -10.85 7.68
CA PHE A 81 -11.54 -11.14 6.34
C PHE A 81 -10.52 -11.94 5.51
N THR A 82 -10.28 -13.19 5.88
CA THR A 82 -9.23 -14.05 5.28
C THR A 82 -9.41 -14.30 3.77
N THR A 83 -10.60 -14.01 3.23
CA THR A 83 -10.95 -14.08 1.81
C THR A 83 -10.57 -12.83 0.99
N LEU A 84 -10.14 -11.73 1.64
CA LEU A 84 -9.77 -10.49 0.94
C LEU A 84 -8.67 -10.73 -0.10
N LYS A 85 -8.93 -10.21 -1.29
CA LYS A 85 -8.05 -10.19 -2.47
C LYS A 85 -7.77 -8.76 -2.92
N PHE A 86 -8.75 -7.87 -2.79
CA PHE A 86 -8.67 -6.50 -3.26
C PHE A 86 -9.08 -5.55 -2.15
N VAL A 87 -8.19 -4.65 -1.78
CA VAL A 87 -8.45 -3.62 -0.77
C VAL A 87 -7.99 -2.27 -1.31
N GLN A 88 -8.88 -1.29 -1.25
CA GLN A 88 -8.58 0.07 -1.61
C GLN A 88 -9.14 1.05 -0.59
N PHE A 89 -8.30 1.96 -0.12
CA PHE A 89 -8.68 3.17 0.58
C PHE A 89 -8.01 4.32 -0.15
N VAL A 90 -8.69 4.95 -1.10
CA VAL A 90 -8.12 5.99 -1.95
C VAL A 90 -8.79 7.32 -1.62
N ASN A 91 -8.00 8.39 -1.45
CA ASN A 91 -8.55 9.72 -1.15
C ASN A 91 -9.56 9.70 0.01
N SER A 92 -9.24 8.96 1.07
CA SER A 92 -10.17 8.62 2.16
C SER A 92 -9.74 9.18 3.52
N GLY A 93 -8.75 10.07 3.51
CA GLY A 93 -8.23 10.74 4.70
C GLY A 93 -7.50 9.82 5.68
N VAL A 94 -7.07 8.63 5.25
CA VAL A 94 -6.41 7.65 6.12
C VAL A 94 -5.11 8.25 6.67
N LYS A 95 -4.96 8.24 7.99
CA LYS A 95 -3.73 8.69 8.68
C LYS A 95 -2.99 7.53 9.32
N TRP A 96 -3.75 6.54 9.80
CA TRP A 96 -3.25 5.43 10.59
C TRP A 96 -3.70 4.10 10.01
N ILE A 97 -2.79 3.13 10.00
CA ILE A 97 -3.06 1.74 9.67
C ILE A 97 -2.66 0.92 10.87
N HIS A 98 -3.60 0.17 11.42
CA HIS A 98 -3.31 -0.71 12.52
C HIS A 98 -2.25 -1.75 12.10
N LEU A 99 -1.27 -2.03 12.96
CA LEU A 99 -0.11 -2.90 12.64
C LEU A 99 -0.47 -4.35 12.28
N ARG A 100 -1.73 -4.74 12.49
CA ARG A 100 -2.31 -6.04 12.15
C ARG A 100 -3.36 -6.00 11.05
N ALA A 101 -3.69 -4.81 10.51
CA ALA A 101 -4.84 -4.59 9.63
C ALA A 101 -5.00 -5.67 8.57
N PHE A 102 -3.92 -6.06 7.88
CA PHE A 102 -4.00 -7.09 6.83
C PHE A 102 -3.22 -8.36 7.12
N LYS A 103 -2.79 -8.58 8.36
CA LYS A 103 -1.82 -9.62 8.74
C LYS A 103 -2.22 -11.03 8.30
N ASN A 104 -3.52 -11.32 8.26
CA ASN A 104 -4.05 -12.64 7.93
C ASN A 104 -4.67 -12.72 6.52
N ASN A 105 -4.69 -11.66 5.71
CA ASN A 105 -5.26 -11.68 4.36
C ASN A 105 -4.28 -12.31 3.37
N LYS A 106 -3.99 -13.61 3.52
CA LYS A 106 -2.98 -14.33 2.72
C LYS A 106 -3.26 -14.38 1.20
N ASN A 107 -4.51 -14.08 0.81
CA ASN A 107 -4.96 -14.02 -0.58
C ASN A 107 -4.94 -12.61 -1.16
N LEU A 108 -4.46 -11.61 -0.41
CA LEU A 108 -4.42 -10.22 -0.86
C LEU A 108 -3.53 -10.10 -2.10
N THR A 109 -4.11 -9.61 -3.19
CA THR A 109 -3.47 -9.43 -4.49
C THR A 109 -3.21 -7.95 -4.76
N ILE A 110 -4.14 -7.07 -4.41
CA ILE A 110 -4.03 -5.63 -4.64
C ILE A 110 -4.36 -4.91 -3.33
N CYS A 111 -3.45 -4.01 -2.94
CA CYS A 111 -3.65 -3.07 -1.84
C CYS A 111 -3.32 -1.66 -2.32
N SER A 112 -4.33 -0.79 -2.41
CA SER A 112 -4.09 0.65 -2.62
C SER A 112 -4.50 1.44 -1.39
N LEU A 113 -3.58 2.29 -0.95
CA LEU A 113 -3.75 3.28 0.09
C LEU A 113 -3.39 4.67 -0.47
N ALA A 114 -3.52 4.84 -1.77
CA ALA A 114 -3.10 6.03 -2.49
C ALA A 114 -3.86 7.28 -2.07
N ASN A 115 -3.23 8.44 -2.19
CA ASN A 115 -3.85 9.73 -1.92
C ASN A 115 -4.44 9.80 -0.50
N ASN A 116 -3.60 9.60 0.51
CA ASN A 116 -3.99 9.67 1.91
C ASN A 116 -2.94 10.47 2.69
N TYR A 117 -3.04 10.45 4.01
CA TYR A 117 -2.15 11.19 4.91
C TYR A 117 -1.23 10.26 5.72
N ILE A 118 -0.94 9.06 5.20
CA ILE A 118 -0.15 8.05 5.90
C ILE A 118 1.29 8.52 5.98
N SER A 119 1.84 8.55 7.19
CA SER A 119 3.23 8.95 7.44
C SER A 119 4.13 7.79 7.85
N HIS A 120 3.54 6.70 8.32
CA HIS A 120 4.24 5.53 8.85
C HIS A 120 3.64 4.25 8.26
N VAL A 121 4.50 3.35 7.82
CA VAL A 121 4.14 2.02 7.33
C VAL A 121 5.06 0.98 7.96
N GLU A 122 4.49 -0.19 8.27
CA GLU A 122 5.21 -1.29 8.90
C GLU A 122 5.03 -2.59 8.12
N ARG A 123 6.06 -3.44 8.11
CA ARG A 123 5.98 -4.74 7.44
C ARG A 123 4.89 -5.64 8.04
N SER A 124 4.59 -5.51 9.33
CA SER A 124 3.61 -6.35 10.03
C SER A 124 2.17 -6.15 9.58
N ILE A 125 1.87 -5.01 8.93
CA ILE A 125 0.55 -4.72 8.37
C ILE A 125 0.12 -5.82 7.40
N PHE A 126 1.05 -6.33 6.59
CA PHE A 126 0.80 -7.30 5.53
C PHE A 126 1.09 -8.74 5.99
N PRO A 127 0.52 -9.76 5.32
CA PRO A 127 0.87 -11.16 5.59
C PRO A 127 2.36 -11.42 5.43
N LYS A 128 2.93 -12.32 6.24
CA LYS A 128 4.32 -12.75 6.13
C LYS A 128 4.36 -14.28 6.03
N PRO A 129 4.55 -14.87 4.82
CA PRO A 129 4.72 -14.21 3.51
C PRO A 129 3.39 -13.68 2.90
N ALA A 130 3.48 -12.60 2.12
CA ALA A 130 2.40 -12.08 1.28
C ALA A 130 2.57 -12.63 -0.14
N VAL A 131 2.26 -13.91 -0.30
CA VAL A 131 2.59 -14.69 -1.49
C VAL A 131 1.87 -14.18 -2.75
N HIS A 132 0.67 -13.62 -2.60
CA HIS A 132 -0.18 -13.22 -3.73
C HIS A 132 -0.16 -11.72 -4.02
N LEU A 133 0.48 -10.90 -3.18
CA LEU A 133 0.44 -9.44 -3.32
C LEU A 133 1.18 -9.04 -4.60
N TRP A 134 0.42 -8.58 -5.59
CA TRP A 134 0.87 -8.25 -6.93
C TRP A 134 1.10 -6.74 -7.09
N SER A 135 0.20 -5.93 -6.53
CA SER A 135 0.28 -4.47 -6.56
C SER A 135 0.11 -3.87 -5.17
N LEU A 136 1.07 -3.02 -4.82
CA LEU A 136 1.04 -2.21 -3.61
C LEU A 136 1.18 -0.74 -4.00
N ASP A 137 0.14 0.02 -3.71
CA ASP A 137 0.10 1.44 -4.00
C ASP A 137 0.02 2.26 -2.70
N LEU A 138 1.10 2.97 -2.43
CA LEU A 138 1.29 3.89 -1.30
C LEU A 138 1.56 5.32 -1.81
N SER A 139 1.28 5.60 -3.09
CA SER A 139 1.53 6.91 -3.71
C SER A 139 0.71 8.02 -3.06
N PHE A 140 1.12 9.27 -3.23
CA PHE A 140 0.41 10.45 -2.73
C PHE A 140 0.12 10.34 -1.22
N ASN A 141 1.17 10.14 -0.43
CA ASN A 141 1.11 10.04 1.02
C ASN A 141 2.22 10.88 1.66
N ASN A 142 2.34 10.80 2.99
CA ASN A 142 3.32 11.57 3.76
C ASN A 142 4.52 10.72 4.24
N ILE A 143 4.86 9.63 3.53
CA ILE A 143 5.84 8.64 4.00
C ILE A 143 7.25 9.21 3.88
N LYS A 144 7.98 9.26 5.00
CA LYS A 144 9.35 9.80 5.05
C LYS A 144 10.44 8.72 4.98
N SER A 145 10.11 7.49 5.36
CA SER A 145 11.03 6.36 5.35
C SER A 145 10.27 5.04 5.30
N LEU A 146 10.89 4.03 4.72
CA LEU A 146 10.38 2.65 4.73
C LEU A 146 11.16 1.81 5.76
N PRO A 147 10.50 0.87 6.46
CA PRO A 147 11.20 -0.08 7.31
C PRO A 147 12.13 -0.97 6.48
N LYS A 148 13.20 -1.47 7.11
CA LYS A 148 14.27 -2.20 6.39
C LYS A 148 13.77 -3.48 5.73
N ASP A 149 12.72 -4.08 6.28
CA ASP A 149 12.10 -5.33 5.85
C ASP A 149 10.76 -5.12 5.12
N MET A 150 10.45 -3.88 4.69
CA MET A 150 9.13 -3.50 4.14
C MET A 150 8.62 -4.47 3.06
N PHE A 151 9.51 -4.97 2.20
CA PHE A 151 9.16 -5.83 1.06
C PHE A 151 9.59 -7.29 1.26
N ASP A 152 10.04 -7.67 2.46
CA ASP A 152 10.45 -9.05 2.74
C ASP A 152 9.26 -10.01 2.58
N GLY A 153 9.46 -11.13 1.89
CA GLY A 153 8.42 -12.15 1.72
C GLY A 153 7.22 -11.71 0.88
N MET A 154 7.44 -10.84 -0.11
CA MET A 154 6.45 -10.44 -1.14
C MET A 154 6.88 -10.96 -2.54
N PRO A 155 6.98 -12.28 -2.76
CA PRO A 155 7.63 -12.86 -3.94
C PRO A 155 6.91 -12.58 -5.27
N SER A 156 5.66 -12.12 -5.21
CA SER A 156 4.81 -11.84 -6.38
C SER A 156 4.57 -10.34 -6.59
N LEU A 157 5.29 -9.45 -5.90
CA LEU A 157 5.12 -8.01 -6.07
C LEU A 157 5.71 -7.56 -7.40
N HIS A 158 4.85 -7.12 -8.33
CA HIS A 158 5.24 -6.68 -9.67
C HIS A 158 5.02 -5.17 -9.88
N GLU A 159 4.10 -4.57 -9.11
CA GLU A 159 3.75 -3.16 -9.18
C GLU A 159 3.94 -2.53 -7.79
N LEU A 160 4.82 -1.52 -7.70
CA LEU A 160 5.05 -0.78 -6.47
C LEU A 160 5.02 0.73 -6.73
N LYS A 161 4.02 1.41 -6.17
CA LYS A 161 3.88 2.86 -6.26
C LYS A 161 4.19 3.51 -4.93
N LEU A 162 5.16 4.40 -4.95
CA LEU A 162 5.67 5.18 -3.82
C LEU A 162 5.87 6.65 -4.21
N ASP A 163 5.49 7.04 -5.43
CA ASP A 163 5.60 8.40 -5.91
C ASP A 163 4.78 9.37 -5.06
N ASN A 164 5.09 10.66 -5.15
CA ASN A 164 4.40 11.71 -4.41
C ASN A 164 4.39 11.44 -2.88
N ASN A 165 5.58 11.19 -2.33
CA ASN A 165 5.83 11.00 -0.90
C ASN A 165 7.04 11.87 -0.46
N HIS A 166 7.48 11.71 0.79
CA HIS A 166 8.61 12.46 1.36
C HIS A 166 9.85 11.57 1.58
N LEU A 167 10.04 10.53 0.76
CA LEU A 167 11.15 9.60 0.91
C LEU A 167 12.46 10.30 0.54
N LYS A 168 13.40 10.35 1.49
CA LYS A 168 14.72 10.94 1.25
C LYS A 168 15.74 9.93 0.71
N ILE A 169 15.58 8.67 1.08
CA ILE A 169 16.47 7.57 0.71
C ILE A 169 15.63 6.29 0.59
N ILE A 170 15.84 5.53 -0.47
CA ILE A 170 15.36 4.15 -0.61
C ILE A 170 16.59 3.24 -0.74
N PRO A 171 17.12 2.70 0.38
CA PRO A 171 18.31 1.85 0.31
C PRO A 171 18.03 0.58 -0.50
N PHE A 172 18.97 0.16 -1.35
CA PHE A 172 18.80 -1.04 -2.18
C PHE A 172 18.37 -2.27 -1.37
N LYS A 173 18.92 -2.45 -0.17
CA LYS A 173 18.57 -3.56 0.73
C LYS A 173 17.07 -3.69 1.02
N VAL A 174 16.33 -2.57 1.00
CA VAL A 174 14.87 -2.55 1.24
C VAL A 174 14.13 -3.13 0.05
N VAL A 175 14.50 -2.74 -1.19
CA VAL A 175 13.85 -3.18 -2.43
C VAL A 175 14.43 -4.47 -3.01
N ARG A 176 15.63 -4.88 -2.59
CA ARG A 176 16.33 -6.08 -3.03
C ARG A 176 15.46 -7.35 -3.02
N PRO A 177 14.61 -7.62 -2.00
CA PRO A 177 13.76 -8.81 -1.98
C PRO A 177 12.79 -8.93 -3.17
N VAL A 178 12.42 -7.80 -3.78
CA VAL A 178 11.43 -7.74 -4.87
C VAL A 178 11.99 -7.22 -6.20
N TRP A 179 13.23 -6.72 -6.21
CA TRP A 179 13.86 -6.06 -7.36
C TRP A 179 13.74 -6.85 -8.67
N ASN A 180 14.04 -8.14 -8.66
CA ASN A 180 14.02 -8.99 -9.86
C ASN A 180 12.61 -9.41 -10.32
N ARG A 181 11.55 -8.94 -9.66
CA ARG A 181 10.15 -9.24 -9.96
C ARG A 181 9.37 -7.98 -10.35
N LEU A 182 9.79 -6.82 -9.84
CA LEU A 182 9.15 -5.55 -10.15
C LEU A 182 9.22 -5.28 -11.65
N THR A 183 8.04 -5.09 -12.23
CA THR A 183 7.85 -4.64 -13.62
C THR A 183 7.66 -3.13 -13.68
N GLN A 184 7.09 -2.55 -12.62
CA GLN A 184 6.80 -1.13 -12.53
C GLN A 184 7.13 -0.63 -11.11
N LEU A 185 7.88 0.46 -11.03
CA LEU A 185 8.29 1.11 -9.79
C LEU A 185 8.21 2.61 -9.96
N TRP A 186 7.22 3.25 -9.33
CA TRP A 186 7.06 4.70 -9.30
C TRP A 186 7.60 5.21 -7.98
N ILE A 187 8.61 6.06 -8.07
CA ILE A 187 9.24 6.73 -6.91
C ILE A 187 9.45 8.22 -7.17
N ASP A 188 8.86 8.73 -8.25
CA ASP A 188 8.97 10.12 -8.66
C ASP A 188 8.31 11.04 -7.63
N ASP A 189 8.59 12.33 -7.70
CA ASP A 189 8.03 13.33 -6.77
C ASP A 189 8.24 12.97 -5.29
N ASN A 190 9.41 12.39 -5.00
CA ASN A 190 9.95 12.24 -3.65
C ASN A 190 11.16 13.15 -3.44
N GLU A 191 11.59 13.26 -2.19
CA GLU A 191 12.78 14.01 -1.77
C GLU A 191 14.08 13.21 -1.93
N VAL A 192 14.13 12.24 -2.85
CA VAL A 192 15.27 11.32 -2.98
C VAL A 192 16.49 12.07 -3.52
N LEU A 193 17.49 12.27 -2.66
CA LEU A 193 18.73 12.97 -3.03
C LEU A 193 19.66 12.14 -3.92
N CYS A 194 19.61 10.80 -3.81
CA CYS A 194 20.48 9.92 -4.56
C CYS A 194 19.94 8.50 -4.66
N TRP A 195 20.34 7.79 -5.72
CA TRP A 195 19.95 6.41 -5.96
C TRP A 195 21.12 5.47 -5.69
N PRO A 196 21.18 4.84 -4.50
CA PRO A 196 22.33 4.01 -4.13
C PRO A 196 22.47 2.72 -4.97
N PHE A 197 21.46 2.41 -5.80
CA PHE A 197 21.41 1.25 -6.67
C PHE A 197 21.56 1.55 -8.17
N CYS A 198 22.11 2.70 -8.57
CA CYS A 198 22.35 2.99 -10.00
C CYS A 198 23.08 1.85 -10.74
N SER A 199 24.02 1.16 -10.08
CA SER A 199 24.69 -0.02 -10.64
C SER A 199 23.74 -1.22 -10.84
N ALA A 200 22.71 -1.38 -10.01
CA ALA A 200 21.72 -2.45 -10.17
C ALA A 200 20.75 -2.20 -11.33
N ILE A 201 20.57 -0.94 -11.74
CA ILE A 201 19.79 -0.58 -12.94
C ILE A 201 20.53 -1.03 -14.21
N GLU A 202 21.87 -1.02 -14.17
CA GLU A 202 22.73 -1.45 -15.28
C GLU A 202 22.80 -2.99 -15.42
N GLU A 203 22.51 -3.74 -14.36
CA GLU A 203 22.66 -5.20 -14.29
C GLU A 203 21.45 -6.05 -14.79
N LYS A 204 20.72 -5.57 -15.81
CA LYS A 204 19.80 -6.33 -16.72
C LYS A 204 18.28 -6.32 -16.50
N HIS A 205 17.70 -5.77 -15.43
CA HIS A 205 16.25 -5.50 -15.40
C HIS A 205 15.92 -4.22 -14.65
N ARG A 206 15.43 -3.23 -15.40
CA ARG A 206 14.96 -1.94 -14.88
C ARG A 206 13.43 -1.94 -14.93
N PRO A 207 12.74 -1.78 -13.79
CA PRO A 207 11.30 -1.56 -13.80
C PRO A 207 10.93 -0.28 -14.56
N LEU A 208 9.77 -0.27 -15.21
CA LEU A 208 9.19 0.93 -15.81
C LEU A 208 8.87 1.98 -14.74
N PHE A 209 8.77 3.25 -15.17
CA PHE A 209 8.44 4.42 -14.33
C PHE A 209 9.45 4.75 -13.22
N LEU A 210 10.64 4.19 -13.33
CA LEU A 210 11.77 4.51 -12.49
C LEU A 210 12.58 5.65 -13.15
N ASP A 211 12.52 6.89 -12.67
CA ASP A 211 13.35 8.02 -13.16
C ASP A 211 14.88 7.91 -12.92
N SER A 212 15.58 7.22 -13.82
CA SER A 212 17.06 7.12 -13.77
C SER A 212 17.81 8.43 -13.96
N SER A 213 17.14 9.56 -14.24
CA SER A 213 17.84 10.87 -14.32
C SER A 213 18.53 11.22 -13.00
N LYS A 214 18.01 10.69 -11.87
CA LYS A 214 18.62 10.78 -10.53
C LYS A 214 19.88 9.93 -10.35
N CYS A 215 20.24 9.09 -11.34
CA CYS A 215 21.54 8.39 -11.39
C CYS A 215 22.67 9.19 -12.02
N SER A 216 22.36 10.35 -12.60
CA SER A 216 23.35 11.24 -13.18
C SER A 216 24.13 11.93 -12.05
N PHE A 217 25.33 11.47 -11.74
CA PHE A 217 26.31 12.28 -10.98
C PHE A 217 26.92 13.35 -11.91
N GLY A 218 26.07 14.19 -12.50
CA GLY A 218 26.47 15.21 -13.47
C GLY A 218 26.99 16.46 -12.76
N GLY A 219 28.31 16.65 -12.74
CA GLY A 219 28.95 17.97 -12.62
C GLY A 219 29.02 18.62 -11.23
N SER A 220 28.81 17.89 -10.13
CA SER A 220 29.04 18.46 -8.80
C SER A 220 30.51 18.39 -8.39
N SER A 221 30.99 19.43 -7.70
CA SER A 221 32.36 19.51 -7.20
C SER A 221 32.71 18.29 -6.34
N GLU A 222 33.97 17.84 -6.34
CA GLU A 222 34.43 16.63 -5.63
C GLU A 222 34.01 16.58 -4.14
N HIS A 223 33.85 17.73 -3.49
CA HIS A 223 33.37 17.85 -2.11
C HIS A 223 31.87 17.52 -1.91
N LEU A 224 31.02 17.84 -2.89
CA LEU A 224 29.59 17.48 -2.87
C LEU A 224 29.42 15.98 -3.07
N LEU A 225 30.23 15.40 -3.95
CA LEU A 225 30.30 13.96 -4.20
C LEU A 225 30.63 13.19 -2.92
N ASP A 226 31.64 13.55 -2.15
CA ASP A 226 32.00 12.84 -0.90
C ASP A 226 30.89 12.86 0.17
N SER A 227 30.19 13.98 0.31
CA SER A 227 29.06 14.11 1.24
C SER A 227 27.85 13.30 0.79
N LEU A 228 27.56 13.30 -0.52
CA LEU A 228 26.56 12.43 -1.13
C LEU A 228 26.98 10.96 -0.98
N TYR A 229 28.22 10.58 -1.25
CA TYR A 229 28.71 9.21 -1.09
C TYR A 229 28.54 8.70 0.35
N LYS A 230 28.87 9.53 1.35
CA LYS A 230 28.66 9.22 2.77
C LYS A 230 27.18 9.11 3.12
N TYR A 231 26.34 10.00 2.58
CA TYR A 231 24.88 10.00 2.78
C TYR A 231 24.18 8.82 2.10
N CYS A 232 24.64 8.43 0.91
CA CYS A 232 24.13 7.33 0.08
C CYS A 232 24.75 5.98 0.44
N GLY A 233 25.67 5.93 1.39
CA GLY A 233 26.28 4.70 1.91
C GLY A 233 27.27 4.01 0.97
N LYS A 234 27.83 4.71 -0.03
CA LYS A 234 28.94 4.19 -0.85
C LYS A 234 30.26 4.79 -0.35
N SER A 235 31.23 3.95 0.01
CA SER A 235 32.61 4.44 0.16
C SER A 235 33.23 4.61 -1.23
N ARG A 236 34.10 5.63 -1.39
CA ARG A 236 34.83 6.00 -2.62
C ARG A 236 35.57 4.84 -3.33
N LYS A 237 35.75 3.68 -2.67
CA LYS A 237 36.61 2.56 -3.09
C LYS A 237 36.06 1.64 -4.20
N HIS A 238 34.92 1.93 -4.83
CA HIS A 238 34.30 1.00 -5.81
C HIS A 238 34.27 1.50 -7.26
N LEU A 239 34.91 2.63 -7.59
CA LEU A 239 34.86 3.22 -8.94
C LEU A 239 36.20 3.32 -9.68
N HIS A 240 37.32 2.89 -9.10
CA HIS A 240 38.60 2.79 -9.84
C HIS A 240 38.78 1.45 -10.60
N ARG A 241 37.68 0.80 -10.99
CA ARG A 241 37.71 -0.36 -11.89
C ARG A 241 36.67 -0.19 -13.01
N LEU A 242 36.84 0.85 -13.80
CA LEU A 242 36.41 0.92 -15.19
C LEU A 242 37.53 1.61 -15.98
#